data_AF-X0WQA6-F1
#
_entry.id   AF-X0WQA6-F1
#
_cell.length_a   1.000
_cell.length_b   1.000
_cell.length_c   1.000
_cell.angle_alpha   90.00
_cell.angle_beta   90.00
_cell.angle_gamma   90.00
#
_symmetry.space_group_name_H-M   'P 1'
#
loop_
_entity.id
_entity.type
_entity.pdbx_description
1 polymer ?
#
loop_
_entity_poly.entity_id
_entity_poly.type
_entity_poly.pdbx_seq_one_letter_code
_entity_poly.pdbx_strand_id
1 'polypeptide(L)'
;TALGGMIAIAYTDLPNGIIIVLACLLSVPFVYLAAGGFPEATQVLDAGYFAVVNEQFGAHPFLKVGGYFLATMLLLMGVQSVYQKFYSAKTPKDARKAVIFWTIGTVFVETVVVIIAVFAYSKFKGQIDLTIPKEGGKVVLLAARSLVPGPVGVLLLGAACAVVISTGMNYLLSPTTTIMRDIYQRFVKKEASQSTMVALQKVFVVFLGVVAFFLAMRLTSVLEMAFFAYTIYGVAITPALIAALAWKRA
;
A
#
# COMPACT_ATOMS: atom_id res chain seq x y z
N THR A 1 12.62 2.51 -11.34
CA THR A 1 13.00 3.63 -10.45
C THR A 1 14.37 4.21 -10.74
N ALA A 2 15.44 3.40 -10.70
CA ALA A 2 16.82 3.86 -10.81
C ALA A 2 17.27 4.43 -12.19
N LEU A 3 16.42 4.34 -13.22
CA LEU A 3 16.76 4.70 -14.60
C LEU A 3 15.84 5.74 -15.26
N GLY A 4 14.69 6.11 -14.67
CA GLY A 4 13.61 6.76 -15.44
C GLY A 4 12.84 7.92 -14.80
N GLY A 5 13.17 8.32 -13.56
CA GLY A 5 12.50 9.46 -12.91
C GLY A 5 10.97 9.34 -12.79
N MET A 6 10.27 10.47 -12.69
CA MET A 6 8.83 10.51 -12.44
C MET A 6 7.98 10.06 -13.63
N ILE A 7 8.45 10.32 -14.86
CA ILE A 7 7.78 9.88 -16.09
C ILE A 7 7.73 8.36 -16.15
N ALA A 8 8.85 7.67 -15.86
CA ALA A 8 8.85 6.22 -15.82
C ALA A 8 7.90 5.66 -14.75
N ILE A 9 7.79 6.33 -13.59
CA ILE A 9 6.84 5.93 -12.53
C ILE A 9 5.40 6.03 -13.04
N ALA A 10 5.03 7.11 -13.74
CA ALA A 10 3.68 7.25 -14.31
C ALA A 10 3.38 6.15 -15.35
N TYR A 11 4.34 5.83 -16.22
CA TYR A 11 4.20 4.77 -17.22
C TYR A 11 4.20 3.36 -16.64
N THR A 12 4.72 3.15 -15.41
CA THR A 12 4.64 1.84 -14.73
C THR A 12 3.42 1.74 -13.82
N ASP A 13 3.04 2.81 -13.11
CA ASP A 13 1.95 2.79 -12.13
C ASP A 13 0.59 2.61 -12.82
N LEU A 14 0.37 3.23 -13.99
CA LEU A 14 -0.91 3.14 -14.70
C LEU A 14 -1.20 1.70 -15.21
N PRO A 15 -0.31 1.03 -15.98
CA PRO A 15 -0.53 -0.37 -16.37
C PRO A 15 -0.66 -1.30 -15.17
N ASN A 16 0.15 -1.11 -14.12
CA ASN A 16 0.03 -1.90 -12.90
C ASN A 16 -1.36 -1.73 -12.27
N GLY A 17 -1.85 -0.50 -12.15
CA GLY A 17 -3.19 -0.22 -11.63
C GLY A 17 -4.29 -0.91 -12.45
N ILE A 18 -4.20 -0.86 -13.78
CA ILE A 18 -5.15 -1.55 -14.68
C ILE A 18 -5.11 -3.06 -14.45
N ILE A 19 -3.91 -3.65 -14.40
CA ILE A 19 -3.72 -5.08 -14.17
C ILE A 19 -4.32 -5.48 -12.82
N ILE A 20 -4.10 -4.70 -11.76
CA ILE A 20 -4.63 -4.97 -10.42
C ILE A 20 -6.15 -4.96 -10.43
N VAL A 21 -6.77 -3.91 -10.99
CA VAL A 21 -8.23 -3.78 -11.07
C VAL A 21 -8.83 -4.96 -11.84
N LEU A 22 -8.27 -5.27 -13.01
CA LEU A 22 -8.76 -6.37 -13.84
C LEU A 22 -8.58 -7.73 -13.16
N ALA A 23 -7.42 -7.97 -12.55
CA ALA A 23 -7.14 -9.21 -11.85
C ALA A 23 -8.13 -9.46 -10.71
N CYS A 24 -8.38 -8.43 -9.89
CA CYS A 24 -9.31 -8.50 -8.78
C CYS A 24 -10.73 -8.73 -9.29
N LEU A 25 -11.21 -7.95 -10.27
CA LEU A 25 -12.57 -8.09 -10.80
C LEU A 25 -12.83 -9.45 -11.46
N LEU A 26 -11.86 -9.94 -12.24
CA LEU A 26 -11.97 -11.26 -12.87
C LEU A 26 -11.95 -12.38 -11.85
N SER A 27 -11.25 -12.22 -10.72
CA SER A 27 -11.12 -13.26 -9.70
C SER A 27 -12.39 -13.44 -8.86
N VAL A 28 -13.14 -12.36 -8.57
CA VAL A 28 -14.35 -12.40 -7.73
C VAL A 28 -15.33 -13.51 -8.11
N PRO A 29 -15.82 -13.63 -9.37
CA PRO A 29 -16.82 -14.65 -9.68
C PRO A 29 -16.30 -16.07 -9.46
N PHE A 30 -15.04 -16.34 -9.78
CA PHE A 30 -14.45 -17.67 -9.57
C PHE A 30 -14.29 -17.99 -8.09
N VAL A 31 -13.76 -17.05 -7.30
CA VAL A 31 -13.60 -17.24 -5.85
C VAL A 31 -14.96 -17.43 -5.18
N TYR A 32 -15.96 -16.62 -5.56
CA TYR A 32 -17.32 -16.74 -5.05
C TYR A 32 -17.92 -18.13 -5.33
N LEU A 33 -17.83 -18.60 -6.57
CA LEU A 33 -18.36 -19.92 -6.96
C LEU A 33 -17.58 -21.07 -6.29
N ALA A 34 -16.25 -20.99 -6.24
CA ALA A 34 -15.41 -22.02 -5.61
C ALA A 34 -15.61 -22.12 -4.09
N ALA A 35 -16.00 -21.00 -3.45
CA ALA A 35 -16.36 -20.93 -2.04
C ALA A 35 -17.78 -21.46 -1.73
N GLY A 36 -18.57 -21.85 -2.74
CA GLY A 36 -19.97 -22.28 -2.56
C GLY A 36 -20.97 -21.12 -2.47
N GLY A 37 -20.52 -19.90 -2.76
CA GLY A 37 -21.34 -18.68 -2.71
C GLY A 37 -21.67 -18.18 -1.31
N PHE A 38 -22.59 -17.23 -1.24
CA PHE A 38 -23.01 -16.60 0.01
C PHE A 38 -23.62 -17.58 1.03
N PRO A 39 -24.51 -18.53 0.65
CA PRO A 39 -25.12 -19.44 1.62
C PRO A 39 -24.10 -20.28 2.38
N GLU A 40 -23.16 -20.91 1.66
CA GLU A 40 -22.10 -21.71 2.28
C GLU A 40 -21.18 -20.85 3.16
N ALA A 41 -20.81 -19.66 2.67
CA ALA A 41 -19.94 -18.75 3.42
C ALA A 41 -20.58 -18.32 4.75
N THR A 42 -21.90 -18.09 4.79
CA THR A 42 -22.63 -17.74 6.03
C THR A 42 -22.83 -18.91 7.00
N GLN A 43 -22.72 -20.16 6.54
CA GLN A 43 -22.74 -21.33 7.43
C GLN A 43 -21.38 -21.57 8.09
N VAL A 44 -20.30 -21.26 7.38
CA VAL A 44 -18.93 -21.51 7.84
C VAL A 44 -18.36 -20.32 8.63
N LEU A 45 -18.70 -19.08 8.26
CA LEU A 45 -18.21 -17.86 8.91
C LEU A 45 -19.30 -17.23 9.79
N ASP A 46 -18.88 -16.65 10.91
CA ASP A 46 -19.77 -15.90 11.79
C ASP A 46 -20.31 -14.65 11.07
N ALA A 47 -21.52 -14.22 11.44
CA ALA A 47 -22.18 -13.07 10.82
C ALA A 47 -21.32 -11.78 10.85
N GLY A 48 -20.42 -11.65 11.82
CA GLY A 48 -19.49 -10.53 11.93
C GLY A 48 -18.54 -10.36 10.74
N TYR A 49 -18.24 -11.43 9.97
CA TYR A 49 -17.41 -11.33 8.75
C TYR A 49 -18.13 -10.64 7.58
N PHE A 50 -19.45 -10.52 7.65
CA PHE A 50 -20.29 -9.83 6.66
C PHE A 50 -20.81 -8.48 7.16
N ALA A 51 -20.52 -8.14 8.41
CA ALA A 51 -20.85 -6.85 9.00
C ALA A 51 -19.81 -5.79 8.60
N VAL A 52 -20.25 -4.52 8.57
CA VAL A 52 -19.34 -3.37 8.32
C VAL A 52 -18.27 -3.26 9.40
N VAL A 53 -18.62 -3.63 10.64
CA VAL A 53 -17.70 -3.68 11.79
C VAL A 53 -17.88 -5.02 12.49
N ASN A 54 -16.82 -5.81 12.51
CA ASN A 54 -16.79 -7.08 13.24
C ASN A 54 -16.49 -6.84 14.73
N GLU A 55 -17.09 -7.61 15.62
CA GLU A 55 -16.83 -7.54 17.07
C GLU A 55 -15.36 -7.81 17.43
N GLN A 56 -14.66 -8.61 16.62
CA GLN A 56 -13.21 -8.85 16.71
C GLN A 56 -12.36 -7.59 16.48
N PHE A 57 -12.94 -6.54 15.89
CA PHE A 57 -12.29 -5.24 15.80
C PHE A 57 -12.03 -4.61 17.19
N GLY A 58 -12.67 -5.15 18.23
CA GLY A 58 -12.45 -4.86 19.64
C GLY A 58 -13.21 -3.64 20.14
N ALA A 59 -12.95 -3.27 21.40
CA ALA A 59 -13.64 -2.16 22.05
C ALA A 59 -13.44 -0.83 21.31
N HIS A 60 -14.50 0.00 21.30
CA HIS A 60 -14.54 1.33 20.70
C HIS A 60 -14.15 1.39 19.20
N PRO A 61 -14.90 0.71 18.31
CA PRO A 61 -14.57 0.62 16.89
C PRO A 61 -14.46 1.99 16.21
N PHE A 62 -15.35 2.93 16.53
CA PHE A 62 -15.31 4.29 15.96
C PHE A 62 -14.03 5.06 16.30
N LEU A 63 -13.50 4.88 17.53
CA LEU A 63 -12.22 5.49 17.91
C LEU A 63 -11.05 4.87 17.14
N LYS A 64 -11.05 3.55 16.95
CA LYS A 64 -10.02 2.84 16.17
C LYS A 64 -10.06 3.25 14.69
N VAL A 65 -11.25 3.31 14.09
CA VAL A 65 -11.44 3.82 12.72
C VAL A 65 -10.91 5.25 12.61
N GLY A 66 -11.25 6.12 13.56
CA GLY A 66 -10.71 7.49 13.63
C GLY A 66 -9.17 7.51 13.74
N GLY A 67 -8.58 6.64 14.55
CA GLY A 67 -7.13 6.49 14.68
C GLY A 67 -6.45 6.03 13.39
N TYR A 68 -6.99 5.01 12.72
CA TYR A 68 -6.50 4.54 11.42
C TYR A 68 -6.61 5.63 10.35
N PHE A 69 -7.74 6.33 10.31
CA PHE A 69 -7.97 7.45 9.41
C PHE A 69 -6.96 8.57 9.66
N LEU A 70 -6.78 9.01 10.90
CA LEU A 70 -5.85 10.10 11.23
C LEU A 70 -4.40 9.73 10.91
N ALA A 71 -3.93 8.53 11.29
CA ALA A 71 -2.54 8.14 11.01
C ALA A 71 -2.25 8.08 9.50
N THR A 72 -3.16 7.47 8.73
CA THR A 72 -2.99 7.36 7.27
C THR A 72 -3.17 8.71 6.57
N MET A 73 -4.11 9.55 7.01
CA MET A 73 -4.29 10.91 6.51
C MET A 73 -3.05 11.77 6.76
N LEU A 74 -2.51 11.75 8.00
CA LEU A 74 -1.32 12.51 8.35
C LEU A 74 -0.10 12.00 7.56
N LEU A 75 0.06 10.70 7.37
CA LEU A 75 1.09 10.14 6.49
C LEU A 75 0.96 10.71 5.07
N LEU A 76 -0.22 10.61 4.45
CA LEU A 76 -0.45 11.06 3.08
C LEU A 76 -0.15 12.54 2.87
N MET A 77 -0.41 13.36 3.89
CA MET A 77 -0.07 14.78 3.87
C MET A 77 1.42 15.06 4.01
N GLY A 78 2.21 14.19 4.63
CA GLY A 78 3.65 14.44 4.76
C GLY A 78 4.49 13.78 3.66
N VAL A 79 3.98 12.74 3.00
CA VAL A 79 4.80 11.88 2.14
C VAL A 79 5.24 12.61 0.86
N GLN A 80 6.55 12.68 0.64
CA GLN A 80 7.16 13.43 -0.46
C GLN A 80 6.66 12.99 -1.86
N SER A 81 6.44 11.70 -2.07
CA SER A 81 6.05 11.15 -3.38
C SER A 81 4.68 11.63 -3.85
N VAL A 82 3.76 11.96 -2.92
CA VAL A 82 2.45 12.53 -3.24
C VAL A 82 2.59 13.93 -3.79
N TYR A 83 3.44 14.76 -3.17
CA TYR A 83 3.75 16.10 -3.67
C TYR A 83 4.37 16.08 -5.07
N GLN A 84 5.30 15.16 -5.33
CA GLN A 84 5.88 14.99 -6.67
C GLN A 84 4.81 14.75 -7.73
N LYS A 85 3.80 13.91 -7.42
CA LYS A 85 2.67 13.64 -8.31
C LYS A 85 1.79 14.87 -8.51
N PHE A 86 1.53 15.67 -7.46
CA PHE A 86 0.75 16.91 -7.58
C PHE A 86 1.46 17.99 -8.39
N TYR A 87 2.77 18.17 -8.22
CA TYR A 87 3.55 19.15 -9.00
C TYR A 87 3.69 18.79 -10.48
N SER A 88 3.42 17.54 -10.84
CA SER A 88 3.41 17.10 -12.24
C SER A 88 2.06 17.23 -12.93
N ALA A 89 1.01 17.60 -12.18
CA ALA A 89 -0.28 17.92 -12.77
C ALA A 89 -0.20 19.26 -13.51
N LYS A 90 -0.85 19.34 -14.69
CA LYS A 90 -0.84 20.55 -15.53
C LYS A 90 -1.56 21.73 -14.84
N THR A 91 -2.62 21.44 -14.10
CA THR A 91 -3.41 22.45 -13.40
C THR A 91 -3.82 21.96 -12.00
N PRO A 92 -4.11 22.88 -11.05
CA PRO A 92 -4.66 22.51 -9.75
C PRO A 92 -6.00 21.77 -9.85
N LYS A 93 -6.81 22.08 -10.87
CA LYS A 93 -8.08 21.38 -11.13
C LYS A 93 -7.83 19.92 -11.50
N ASP A 94 -6.81 19.64 -12.30
CA ASP A 94 -6.45 18.27 -12.68
C ASP A 94 -5.90 17.49 -11.50
N ALA A 95 -5.06 18.11 -10.67
CA ALA A 95 -4.58 17.49 -9.42
C ALA A 95 -5.74 17.10 -8.50
N ARG A 96 -6.73 18.00 -8.30
CA ARG A 96 -7.91 17.72 -7.47
C ARG A 96 -8.76 16.58 -8.05
N LYS A 97 -9.00 16.57 -9.37
CA LYS A 97 -9.72 15.48 -10.03
C LYS A 97 -8.99 14.15 -9.87
N ALA A 98 -7.66 14.14 -10.05
CA ALA A 98 -6.85 12.94 -9.89
C ALA A 98 -6.96 12.36 -8.48
N VAL A 99 -6.94 13.20 -7.43
CA VAL A 99 -7.15 12.75 -6.05
C VAL A 99 -8.54 12.13 -5.86
N ILE A 100 -9.60 12.76 -6.39
CA ILE A 100 -10.98 12.22 -6.28
C ILE A 100 -11.07 10.84 -6.94
N PHE A 101 -10.58 10.70 -8.17
CA PHE A 101 -10.60 9.40 -8.87
C PHE A 101 -9.73 8.36 -8.17
N TRP A 102 -8.59 8.77 -7.63
CA TRP A 102 -7.73 7.88 -6.84
C TRP A 102 -8.42 7.39 -5.56
N THR A 103 -9.09 8.26 -4.81
CA THR A 103 -9.83 7.87 -3.60
C THR A 103 -10.95 6.89 -3.94
N ILE A 104 -11.78 7.19 -4.95
CA ILE A 104 -12.88 6.32 -5.37
C ILE A 104 -12.34 4.97 -5.84
N GLY A 105 -11.30 4.98 -6.68
CA GLY A 105 -10.67 3.76 -7.19
C GLY A 105 -10.06 2.90 -6.08
N THR A 106 -9.43 3.53 -5.08
CA THR A 106 -8.86 2.82 -3.93
C THR A 106 -9.94 2.14 -3.11
N VAL A 107 -11.01 2.85 -2.72
CA VAL A 107 -12.13 2.27 -1.98
C VAL A 107 -12.76 1.11 -2.74
N PHE A 108 -12.95 1.27 -4.05
CA PHE A 108 -13.51 0.22 -4.90
C PHE A 108 -12.62 -1.03 -4.94
N VAL A 109 -11.33 -0.88 -5.24
CA VAL A 109 -10.40 -2.01 -5.35
C VAL A 109 -10.20 -2.70 -4.00
N GLU A 110 -10.06 -1.96 -2.92
CA GLU A 110 -9.94 -2.53 -1.57
C GLU A 110 -11.19 -3.34 -1.19
N THR A 111 -12.38 -2.84 -1.52
CA THR A 111 -13.63 -3.58 -1.30
C THR A 111 -13.64 -4.90 -2.07
N VAL A 112 -13.21 -4.89 -3.34
CA VAL A 112 -13.11 -6.10 -4.17
C VAL A 112 -12.11 -7.10 -3.59
N VAL A 113 -10.96 -6.64 -3.10
CA VAL A 113 -9.96 -7.50 -2.44
C VAL A 113 -10.50 -8.09 -1.13
N VAL A 114 -11.24 -7.31 -0.34
CA VAL A 114 -11.90 -7.81 0.89
C VAL A 114 -12.92 -8.89 0.56
N ILE A 115 -13.72 -8.70 -0.50
CA ILE A 115 -14.66 -9.74 -0.98
C ILE A 115 -13.91 -11.03 -1.31
N ILE A 116 -12.83 -10.96 -2.08
CA ILE A 116 -11.99 -12.12 -2.39
C ILE A 116 -11.49 -12.78 -1.10
N ALA A 117 -11.00 -11.98 -0.14
CA ALA A 117 -10.46 -12.50 1.11
C ALA A 117 -11.52 -13.21 1.96
N VAL A 118 -12.73 -12.65 2.10
CA VAL A 118 -13.82 -13.25 2.89
C VAL A 118 -14.24 -14.61 2.31
N PHE A 119 -14.50 -14.68 1.00
CA PHE A 119 -14.90 -15.93 0.35
C PHE A 119 -13.76 -16.95 0.27
N ALA A 120 -12.52 -16.51 0.07
CA ALA A 120 -11.38 -17.42 0.13
C ALA A 120 -11.17 -17.96 1.55
N TYR A 121 -11.31 -17.11 2.57
CA TYR A 121 -11.18 -17.53 3.96
C TYR A 121 -12.29 -18.49 4.38
N SER A 122 -13.54 -18.33 3.91
CA SER A 122 -14.60 -19.31 4.21
C SER A 122 -14.21 -20.72 3.71
N LYS A 123 -13.56 -20.81 2.55
CA LYS A 123 -13.06 -22.08 2.01
C LYS A 123 -11.84 -22.64 2.75
N PHE A 124 -10.97 -21.75 3.24
CA PHE A 124 -9.69 -22.10 3.87
C PHE A 124 -9.67 -21.94 5.40
N LYS A 125 -10.81 -21.76 6.07
CA LYS A 125 -10.90 -21.50 7.53
C LYS A 125 -10.12 -22.53 8.36
N GLY A 126 -10.14 -23.81 7.95
CA GLY A 126 -9.40 -24.88 8.63
C GLY A 126 -7.89 -24.95 8.34
N GLN A 127 -7.39 -24.17 7.38
CA GLN A 127 -5.98 -24.12 6.97
C GLN A 127 -5.27 -22.82 7.37
N ILE A 128 -6.04 -21.78 7.72
CA ILE A 128 -5.54 -20.43 8.01
C ILE A 128 -5.91 -20.09 9.44
N ASP A 129 -4.90 -20.03 10.30
CA ASP A 129 -5.07 -19.60 11.68
C ASP A 129 -4.91 -18.08 11.79
N LEU A 130 -6.05 -17.37 11.88
CA LEU A 130 -6.06 -15.91 12.03
C LEU A 130 -5.55 -15.41 13.40
N THR A 131 -5.34 -16.30 14.37
CA THR A 131 -4.64 -15.90 15.62
C THR A 131 -3.16 -15.60 15.38
N ILE A 132 -2.62 -16.08 14.25
CA ILE A 132 -1.27 -15.78 13.80
C ILE A 132 -1.33 -14.65 12.74
N PRO A 133 -0.95 -13.40 13.06
CA PRO A 133 -1.23 -12.24 12.20
C PRO A 133 -0.69 -12.36 10.75
N LYS A 134 0.45 -13.03 10.57
CA LYS A 134 1.06 -13.26 9.25
C LYS A 134 0.27 -14.21 8.34
N GLU A 135 -0.55 -15.10 8.89
CA GLU A 135 -1.29 -16.10 8.10
C GLU A 135 -2.42 -15.47 7.30
N GLY A 136 -3.07 -14.43 7.84
CA GLY A 136 -4.11 -13.68 7.11
C GLY A 136 -3.63 -13.08 5.79
N GLY A 137 -2.35 -12.71 5.70
CA GLY A 137 -1.74 -12.19 4.48
C GLY A 137 -1.67 -13.21 3.33
N LYS A 138 -1.86 -14.52 3.60
CA LYS A 138 -1.79 -15.57 2.59
C LYS A 138 -3.13 -15.85 1.90
N VAL A 139 -4.25 -15.38 2.46
CA VAL A 139 -5.62 -15.73 2.01
C VAL A 139 -5.82 -15.44 0.52
N VAL A 140 -5.48 -14.22 0.06
CA VAL A 140 -5.65 -13.81 -1.34
C VAL A 140 -4.71 -14.59 -2.28
N LEU A 141 -3.50 -14.93 -1.81
CA LEU A 141 -2.54 -15.71 -2.59
C LEU A 141 -2.99 -17.17 -2.76
N LEU A 142 -3.60 -17.75 -1.71
CA LEU A 142 -4.22 -19.07 -1.76
C LEU A 142 -5.44 -19.07 -2.69
N ALA A 143 -6.25 -18.01 -2.67
CA ALA A 143 -7.34 -17.83 -3.61
C ALA A 143 -6.85 -17.85 -5.06
N ALA A 144 -5.78 -17.09 -5.35
CA ALA A 144 -5.15 -17.04 -6.67
C ALA A 144 -4.61 -18.41 -7.11
N ARG A 145 -4.08 -19.21 -6.18
CA ARG A 145 -3.52 -20.52 -6.48
C ARG A 145 -4.57 -21.61 -6.70
N SER A 146 -5.68 -21.56 -5.96
CA SER A 146 -6.53 -22.74 -5.78
C SER A 146 -8.02 -22.51 -6.02
N LEU A 147 -8.49 -21.26 -6.08
CA LEU A 147 -9.92 -20.93 -6.23
C LEU A 147 -10.27 -20.29 -7.57
N VAL A 148 -9.29 -20.08 -8.44
CA VAL A 148 -9.48 -19.46 -9.76
C VAL A 148 -8.78 -20.29 -10.86
N PRO A 149 -9.20 -20.18 -12.13
CA PRO A 149 -8.50 -20.79 -13.25
C PRO A 149 -7.06 -20.30 -13.36
N GLY A 150 -6.15 -21.17 -13.82
CA GLY A 150 -4.70 -20.89 -13.90
C GLY A 150 -4.34 -19.50 -14.46
N PRO A 151 -4.86 -19.06 -15.61
CA PRO A 151 -4.56 -17.74 -16.15
C PRO A 151 -4.99 -16.57 -15.25
N VAL A 152 -6.16 -16.68 -14.62
CA VAL A 152 -6.68 -15.66 -13.68
C VAL A 152 -5.85 -15.67 -12.40
N GLY A 153 -5.43 -16.85 -11.93
CA GLY A 153 -4.56 -17.02 -10.78
C GLY A 153 -3.20 -16.37 -10.97
N VAL A 154 -2.56 -16.60 -12.12
CA VAL A 154 -1.30 -15.93 -12.49
C VAL A 154 -1.48 -14.42 -12.55
N LEU A 155 -2.61 -13.94 -13.10
CA LEU A 155 -2.91 -12.52 -13.15
C LEU A 155 -3.08 -11.91 -11.75
N LEU A 156 -3.80 -12.58 -10.84
CA LEU A 156 -4.00 -12.13 -9.45
C LEU A 156 -2.71 -12.16 -8.62
N LEU A 157 -1.86 -13.18 -8.78
CA LEU A 157 -0.53 -13.20 -8.18
C LEU A 157 0.36 -12.08 -8.75
N GLY A 158 0.31 -11.87 -10.07
CA GLY A 158 1.02 -10.79 -10.74
C GLY A 158 0.59 -9.41 -10.23
N ALA A 159 -0.71 -9.20 -10.03
CA ALA A 159 -1.26 -8.00 -9.42
C ALA A 159 -0.75 -7.78 -8.00
N ALA A 160 -0.73 -8.83 -7.16
CA ALA A 160 -0.19 -8.74 -5.80
C ALA A 160 1.30 -8.32 -5.82
N CYS A 161 2.10 -8.92 -6.70
CA CYS A 161 3.49 -8.53 -6.92
C CYS A 161 3.61 -7.08 -7.41
N ALA A 162 2.77 -6.64 -8.34
CA ALA A 162 2.79 -5.30 -8.89
C ALA A 162 2.52 -4.23 -7.81
N VAL A 163 1.55 -4.47 -6.92
CA VAL A 163 1.27 -3.60 -5.76
C VAL A 163 2.49 -3.47 -4.85
N VAL A 164 3.08 -4.61 -4.46
CA VAL A 164 4.23 -4.65 -3.56
C VAL A 164 5.44 -3.95 -4.18
N ILE A 165 5.72 -4.18 -5.46
CA ILE A 165 6.84 -3.58 -6.17
C ILE A 165 6.62 -2.06 -6.34
N SER A 166 5.44 -1.61 -6.78
CA SER A 166 5.15 -0.17 -6.95
C SER A 166 5.29 0.58 -5.62
N THR A 167 4.78 0.00 -4.54
CA THR A 167 4.83 0.60 -3.20
C THR A 167 6.25 0.60 -2.65
N GLY A 168 6.94 -0.54 -2.69
CA GLY A 168 8.32 -0.67 -2.21
C GLY A 168 9.30 0.23 -2.95
N MET A 169 9.12 0.42 -4.26
CA MET A 169 9.92 1.37 -5.03
C MET A 169 9.77 2.81 -4.52
N ASN A 170 8.56 3.25 -4.19
CA ASN A 170 8.32 4.60 -3.66
C ASN A 170 8.95 4.77 -2.26
N TYR A 171 8.82 3.76 -1.39
CA TYR A 171 9.37 3.80 -0.02
C TYR A 171 10.89 3.62 0.05
N LEU A 172 11.53 3.03 -0.95
CA LEU A 172 13.00 3.02 -1.07
C LEU A 172 13.54 4.27 -1.76
N LEU A 173 12.81 4.82 -2.75
CA LEU A 173 13.28 5.99 -3.49
C LEU A 173 13.23 7.27 -2.67
N SER A 174 12.16 7.48 -1.90
CA SER A 174 11.97 8.73 -1.15
C SER A 174 13.10 8.99 -0.13
N PRO A 175 13.42 8.07 0.82
CA PRO A 175 14.48 8.32 1.80
C PRO A 175 15.86 8.45 1.14
N THR A 176 16.13 7.69 0.09
CA THR A 176 17.42 7.80 -0.64
C THR A 176 17.53 9.13 -1.38
N THR A 177 16.44 9.65 -1.94
CA THR A 177 16.42 10.98 -2.57
C THR A 177 16.65 12.07 -1.54
N THR A 178 15.99 12.00 -0.39
CA THR A 178 16.18 12.93 0.75
C THR A 178 17.61 12.91 1.27
N ILE A 179 18.19 11.73 1.52
CA ILE A 179 19.60 11.61 1.95
C ILE A 179 20.53 12.23 0.91
N MET A 180 20.31 11.95 -0.37
CA MET A 180 21.17 12.47 -1.42
C MET A 180 21.08 13.99 -1.58
N ARG A 181 19.87 14.56 -1.67
CA ARG A 181 19.70 16.00 -1.90
C ARG A 181 19.87 16.84 -0.63
N ASP A 182 19.28 16.40 0.46
CA ASP A 182 19.14 17.24 1.66
C ASP A 182 20.32 17.07 2.61
N ILE A 183 21.02 15.92 2.55
CA ILE A 183 22.21 15.64 3.38
C ILE A 183 23.48 15.72 2.54
N TYR A 184 23.63 14.83 1.56
CA TYR A 184 24.89 14.69 0.82
C TYR A 184 25.20 15.93 -0.02
N GLN A 185 24.28 16.38 -0.87
CA GLN A 185 24.52 17.56 -1.69
C GLN A 185 24.63 18.82 -0.83
N ARG A 186 23.79 18.98 0.20
CA ARG A 186 23.78 20.20 1.02
C ARG A 186 25.02 20.35 1.90
N PHE A 187 25.48 19.28 2.53
CA PHE A 187 26.52 19.32 3.58
C PHE A 187 27.83 18.64 3.20
N VAL A 188 27.84 17.67 2.28
CA VAL A 188 29.06 16.91 1.92
C VAL A 188 29.68 17.45 0.63
N LYS A 189 28.91 17.53 -0.46
CA LYS A 189 29.40 17.99 -1.76
C LYS A 189 28.34 18.78 -2.53
N LYS A 190 28.37 20.12 -2.38
CA LYS A 190 27.43 21.07 -3.02
C LYS A 190 27.39 20.95 -4.54
N GLU A 191 28.55 20.78 -5.17
CA GLU A 191 28.69 20.64 -6.62
C GLU A 191 28.88 19.19 -7.06
N ALA A 192 28.12 18.26 -6.47
CA ALA A 192 28.10 16.88 -6.94
C ALA A 192 27.46 16.79 -8.34
N SER A 193 28.12 16.09 -9.27
CA SER A 193 27.55 15.87 -10.60
C SER A 193 26.30 14.97 -10.52
N GLN A 194 25.35 15.19 -11.42
CA GLN A 194 24.11 14.39 -11.48
C GLN A 194 24.39 12.88 -11.64
N SER A 195 25.41 12.51 -12.42
CA SER A 195 25.81 11.12 -12.58
C SER A 195 26.29 10.48 -11.28
N THR A 196 27.09 11.21 -10.49
CA THR A 196 27.56 10.75 -9.17
C THR A 196 26.39 10.63 -8.19
N MET A 197 25.49 11.61 -8.20
CA MET A 197 24.30 11.62 -7.35
C MET A 197 23.42 10.39 -7.59
N VAL A 198 23.15 10.08 -8.86
CA VAL A 198 22.33 8.92 -9.25
C VAL A 198 23.06 7.60 -8.91
N ALA A 199 24.37 7.52 -9.13
CA ALA A 199 25.15 6.32 -8.79
C ALA A 199 25.11 6.04 -7.28
N LEU A 200 25.36 7.06 -6.44
CA LEU A 200 25.34 6.91 -4.99
C LEU A 200 23.91 6.60 -4.49
N GLN A 201 22.90 7.22 -5.08
CA GLN A 201 21.51 6.91 -4.77
C GLN A 201 21.19 5.43 -5.00
N LYS A 202 21.65 4.82 -6.10
CA LYS A 202 21.46 3.38 -6.37
C LYS A 202 22.10 2.51 -5.29
N VAL A 203 23.29 2.87 -4.82
CA VAL A 203 23.97 2.15 -3.72
C VAL A 203 23.14 2.22 -2.44
N PHE A 204 22.64 3.40 -2.07
CA PHE A 204 21.78 3.57 -0.90
C PHE A 204 20.46 2.81 -1.02
N VAL A 205 19.85 2.72 -2.22
CA VAL A 205 18.64 1.92 -2.45
C VAL A 205 18.90 0.45 -2.15
N VAL A 206 20.03 -0.11 -2.62
CA VAL A 206 20.40 -1.50 -2.35
C VAL A 206 20.66 -1.70 -0.85
N PHE A 207 21.42 -0.80 -0.24
CA PHE A 207 21.71 -0.85 1.20
C PHE A 207 20.43 -0.85 2.05
N LEU A 208 19.54 0.11 1.83
CA LEU A 208 18.26 0.17 2.57
C LEU A 208 17.37 -1.02 2.25
N GLY A 209 17.39 -1.55 1.03
CA GLY A 209 16.68 -2.78 0.66
C GLY A 209 17.15 -3.99 1.47
N VAL A 210 18.47 -4.15 1.65
CA VAL A 210 19.04 -5.22 2.48
C VAL A 210 18.64 -5.07 3.95
N VAL A 211 18.70 -3.85 4.49
CA VAL A 211 18.24 -3.57 5.86
C VAL A 211 16.75 -3.90 6.01
N ALA A 212 15.92 -3.44 5.07
CA ALA A 212 14.49 -3.72 5.05
C ALA A 212 14.18 -5.22 4.98
N PHE A 213 14.95 -5.99 4.20
CA PHE A 213 14.81 -7.45 4.12
C PHE A 213 15.07 -8.12 5.47
N PHE A 214 16.16 -7.77 6.17
CA PHE A 214 16.45 -8.34 7.49
C PHE A 214 15.42 -7.94 8.55
N LEU A 215 14.88 -6.72 8.48
CA LEU A 215 13.77 -6.31 9.33
C LEU A 215 12.49 -7.10 9.00
N ALA A 216 12.21 -7.32 7.70
CA ALA A 216 11.05 -8.08 7.24
C ALA A 216 11.03 -9.53 7.77
N MET A 217 12.20 -10.16 7.90
CA MET A 217 12.34 -11.51 8.46
C MET A 217 11.91 -11.64 9.93
N ARG A 218 11.85 -10.52 10.67
CA ARG A 218 11.49 -10.50 12.10
C ARG A 218 10.07 -9.98 12.37
N LEU A 219 9.30 -9.67 11.32
CA LEU A 219 7.95 -9.13 11.48
C LEU A 219 6.97 -10.21 11.93
N THR A 220 6.22 -9.90 12.99
CA THR A 220 5.07 -10.69 13.44
C THR A 220 3.81 -10.34 12.63
N SER A 221 3.61 -9.05 12.37
CA SER A 221 2.46 -8.50 11.64
C SER A 221 2.92 -7.37 10.73
N VAL A 222 2.58 -7.48 9.43
CA VAL A 222 2.83 -6.41 8.45
C VAL A 222 1.95 -5.19 8.77
N LEU A 223 0.70 -5.43 9.18
CA LEU A 223 -0.27 -4.37 9.47
C LEU A 223 0.16 -3.52 10.67
N GLU A 224 0.59 -4.15 11.77
CA GLU A 224 1.02 -3.43 12.98
C GLU A 224 2.26 -2.58 12.70
N MET A 225 3.25 -3.15 12.00
CA MET A 225 4.48 -2.45 11.69
C MET A 225 4.29 -1.31 10.68
N ALA A 226 3.38 -1.49 9.71
CA ALA A 226 2.98 -0.41 8.81
C ALA A 226 2.29 0.72 9.59
N PHE A 227 1.34 0.39 10.46
CA PHE A 227 0.63 1.39 11.26
C PHE A 227 1.58 2.14 12.20
N PHE A 228 2.50 1.44 12.87
CA PHE A 228 3.54 2.05 13.70
C PHE A 228 4.39 3.06 12.91
N ALA A 229 4.86 2.67 11.72
CA ALA A 229 5.62 3.56 10.85
C ALA A 229 4.80 4.80 10.43
N TYR A 230 3.52 4.63 10.13
CA TYR A 230 2.63 5.73 9.75
C TYR A 230 2.38 6.71 10.90
N THR A 231 2.24 6.21 12.14
CA THR A 231 2.11 7.06 13.32
C THR A 231 3.38 7.89 13.56
N ILE A 232 4.57 7.29 13.47
CA ILE A 232 5.84 8.03 13.61
C ILE A 232 5.90 9.16 12.58
N TYR A 233 5.64 8.84 11.32
CA TYR A 233 5.69 9.81 10.24
C TYR A 233 4.66 10.93 10.43
N GLY A 234 3.42 10.54 10.75
CA GLY A 234 2.29 11.45 10.92
C GLY A 234 2.42 12.37 12.13
N VAL A 235 3.14 11.98 13.18
CA VAL A 235 3.38 12.83 14.36
C VAL A 235 4.65 13.68 14.20
N ALA A 236 5.70 13.16 13.55
CA ALA A 236 6.98 13.86 13.47
C ALA A 236 7.04 14.92 12.35
N ILE A 237 6.47 14.62 11.17
CA ILE A 237 6.69 15.43 9.96
C ILE A 237 5.48 16.31 9.67
N THR A 238 4.30 15.73 9.66
CA THR A 238 3.08 16.39 9.18
C THR A 238 2.67 17.63 10.00
N PRO A 239 2.77 17.65 11.34
CA PRO A 239 2.44 18.85 12.12
C PRO A 239 3.40 20.01 11.83
N ALA A 240 4.70 19.73 11.68
CA ALA A 240 5.68 20.74 11.30
C ALA A 240 5.41 21.28 9.90
N LEU A 241 5.04 20.41 8.95
CA LEU A 241 4.67 20.82 7.60
C LEU A 241 3.41 21.69 7.57
N ILE A 242 2.37 21.30 8.30
CA ILE A 242 1.13 22.09 8.41
C ILE A 242 1.42 23.45 9.05
N ALA A 243 2.22 23.48 10.12
CA ALA A 243 2.64 24.74 10.73
C ALA A 243 3.35 25.63 9.71
N ALA A 244 4.36 25.11 9.00
CA ALA A 244 5.10 25.88 8.00
C ALA A 244 4.22 26.44 6.86
N LEU A 245 3.14 25.74 6.47
CA LEU A 245 2.26 26.16 5.38
C LEU A 245 1.08 27.05 5.80
N ALA A 246 0.51 26.80 6.98
CA ALA A 246 -0.75 27.43 7.42
C ALA A 246 -0.54 28.47 8.52
N TRP A 247 0.57 28.39 9.28
CA TRP A 247 0.84 29.27 10.40
C TRP A 247 1.75 30.43 9.97
N LYS A 248 1.19 31.64 9.88
CA LYS A 248 1.91 32.84 9.39
C LYS A 248 3.18 33.24 10.16
N ARG A 249 3.32 32.77 11.40
CA ARG A 249 4.48 33.03 12.29
C ARG A 249 5.45 31.83 12.44
N ALA A 250 5.24 30.74 11.69
CA ALA A 250 6.10 29.56 11.75
C ALA A 250 7.38 29.76 10.94
#